data_AF-A0A8J6I3A6-F1
#
_entry.id   AF-A0A8J6I3A6-F1
#
_cell.length_a   1.000
_cell.length_b   1.000
_cell.length_c   1.000
_cell.angle_alpha   90.00
_cell.angle_beta   90.00
_cell.angle_gamma   90.00
#
_symmetry.space_group_name_H-M   'P 1'
#
loop_
_entity.id
_entity.type
_entity.pdbx_description
1 polymer ?
#
loop_
_entity_poly.entity_id
_entity_poly.type
_entity_poly.pdbx_seq_one_letter_code
_entity_poly.pdbx_strand_id
1 'polypeptide(L)'
;SQAVRGFAASLPAAAVDDLRTNPDVRAVERDVRVSAAGGVESPAPWNLDRIDQRSLPVSNSFTYDGDGSGITVYVVDTGIRADHAELGGRVGPGFTAISDGNGTNDCNGHGTHVAGVTGGSTYGVAKGVTLVPVRVLDCDGTGSGTTAIAGLDWVLANRVPGKSVVNMSLGGPAAGFLDDAVNALINAGIPVVAAAGNASMDACATSPARVPNAVTVGATNSSDARPSFSNFGPCLDLFAPGVGIVSAGIGSPTSASSDGTSAAAPHVSGMIATLLQGAPGASPAALRTTLGTLLTQGVLANIGTGSPNSLLYAPPRLRLAGVGTATTGPFLTALGADPGALALGGTRQVDSFPITGASPIATQDPATVPGCTITRPASQAAGRSALLASLSAGNGCVQFAQAESLDLSPASPRLAYVPYSRENVTYAISVVSALPKNFTLAQLQTIYRCQGNPSYRPMLPAAGSGLREFWVAQMYPGGVLPSPPPACLQDGFDEFGVPIAPNAGGPVNNFEIVPVSVPQWTAQAAGVVTTDGRGVTRIGQIEGRSPFAGDFGLVRDLYAVIPASAVTGAALTDLRLRNVFVGSDSRLCLAVTGPIGLRYGFRPHPSCGSTSLQTP
;
A
#
# COMPACT_ATOMS: atom_id res chain seq x y z
N SER A 1 -34.48 13.73 -2.90
CA SER A 1 -33.66 13.24 -1.78
C SER A 1 -34.55 13.07 -0.55
N GLN A 2 -34.39 12.01 0.26
CA GLN A 2 -35.05 11.93 1.57
C GLN A 2 -34.21 12.55 2.70
N ALA A 3 -32.93 12.84 2.43
CA ALA A 3 -32.00 13.42 3.39
C ALA A 3 -32.08 14.96 3.46
N VAL A 4 -32.56 15.60 2.38
CA VAL A 4 -32.77 17.07 2.29
C VAL A 4 -34.08 17.32 1.55
N ARG A 5 -34.94 18.18 2.10
CA ARG A 5 -36.19 18.64 1.44
C ARG A 5 -35.82 19.66 0.37
N GLY A 6 -35.66 19.21 -0.88
CA GLY A 6 -35.29 20.05 -2.02
C GLY A 6 -35.31 19.30 -3.35
N PHE A 7 -34.98 19.99 -4.44
CA PHE A 7 -34.93 19.47 -5.80
C PHE A 7 -33.67 19.94 -6.54
N ALA A 8 -33.31 19.24 -7.62
CA ALA A 8 -32.26 19.67 -8.56
C ALA A 8 -32.91 20.06 -9.89
N ALA A 9 -32.47 21.16 -10.50
CA ALA A 9 -32.99 21.65 -11.78
C ALA A 9 -31.90 22.36 -12.57
N SER A 10 -31.97 22.27 -13.91
CA SER A 10 -31.17 23.11 -14.80
C SER A 10 -31.92 24.42 -15.02
N LEU A 11 -31.34 25.54 -14.61
CA LEU A 11 -32.02 26.84 -14.54
C LEU A 11 -31.17 27.94 -15.20
N PRO A 12 -31.79 28.89 -15.92
CA PRO A 12 -31.12 30.11 -16.35
C PRO A 12 -30.81 31.01 -15.15
N ALA A 13 -29.79 31.87 -15.27
CA ALA A 13 -29.27 32.69 -14.17
C ALA A 13 -30.35 33.54 -13.46
N ALA A 14 -31.28 34.13 -14.22
CA ALA A 14 -32.38 34.91 -13.67
C ALA A 14 -33.29 34.09 -12.72
N ALA A 15 -33.53 32.80 -13.02
CA ALA A 15 -34.33 31.93 -12.17
C ALA A 15 -33.59 31.50 -10.89
N VAL A 16 -32.25 31.52 -10.88
CA VAL A 16 -31.44 31.26 -9.69
C VAL A 16 -31.56 32.42 -8.69
N ASP A 17 -31.55 33.65 -9.18
CA ASP A 17 -31.66 34.84 -8.33
C ASP A 17 -33.07 34.98 -7.72
N ASP A 18 -34.12 34.65 -8.47
CA ASP A 18 -35.48 34.55 -7.94
C ASP A 18 -35.60 33.47 -6.86
N LEU A 19 -34.97 32.30 -7.05
CA LEU A 19 -34.99 31.24 -6.02
C LEU A 19 -34.21 31.61 -4.76
N ARG A 20 -33.14 32.40 -4.87
CA ARG A 20 -32.37 32.88 -3.70
C ARG A 20 -33.14 33.85 -2.81
N THR A 21 -34.12 34.55 -3.38
CA THR A 21 -34.93 35.53 -2.66
C THR A 21 -36.27 34.95 -2.18
N ASN A 22 -36.56 33.70 -2.51
CA ASN A 22 -37.78 33.03 -2.08
C ASN A 22 -37.71 32.65 -0.58
N PRO A 23 -38.68 33.07 0.26
CA PRO A 23 -38.66 32.82 1.70
C PRO A 23 -38.77 31.34 2.08
N ASP A 24 -39.24 30.47 1.18
CA ASP A 24 -39.33 29.02 1.39
C ASP A 24 -38.04 28.27 0.99
N VAL A 25 -37.04 28.97 0.44
CA VAL A 25 -35.78 28.39 -0.03
C VAL A 25 -34.65 28.71 0.96
N ARG A 26 -34.13 27.67 1.62
CA ARG A 26 -33.04 27.81 2.59
C ARG A 26 -31.70 28.19 1.96
N ALA A 27 -31.37 27.62 0.80
CA ALA A 27 -30.12 27.86 0.08
C ALA A 27 -30.27 27.40 -1.38
N VAL A 28 -29.52 28.03 -2.28
CA VAL A 28 -29.36 27.59 -3.67
C VAL A 28 -27.87 27.39 -3.93
N GLU A 29 -27.48 26.14 -4.14
CA GLU A 29 -26.09 25.73 -4.36
C GLU A 29 -25.93 25.21 -5.79
N ARG A 30 -24.75 25.45 -6.38
CA ARG A 30 -24.42 24.89 -7.69
C ARG A 30 -24.16 23.39 -7.53
N ASP A 31 -24.70 22.60 -8.45
CA ASP A 31 -24.48 21.15 -8.44
C ASP A 31 -22.97 20.83 -8.46
N VAL A 32 -22.58 19.86 -7.63
CA VAL A 32 -21.17 19.45 -7.46
C VAL A 32 -20.97 18.08 -8.08
N ARG A 33 -19.91 17.94 -8.89
CA ARG A 33 -19.51 16.63 -9.38
C ARG A 33 -18.86 15.85 -8.24
N VAL A 34 -19.41 14.67 -7.94
CA VAL A 34 -18.75 13.66 -7.13
C VAL A 34 -18.13 12.62 -8.06
N SER A 35 -16.86 12.28 -7.82
CA SER A 35 -16.09 11.31 -8.61
C SER A 35 -15.78 10.09 -7.74
N ALA A 36 -15.64 8.92 -8.36
CA ALA A 36 -14.98 7.79 -7.72
C ALA A 36 -13.50 8.13 -7.46
N ALA A 37 -12.93 7.66 -6.35
CA ALA A 37 -11.51 7.85 -6.04
C ALA A 37 -10.66 6.95 -6.96
N GLY A 38 -9.79 7.58 -7.76
CA GLY A 38 -8.83 6.89 -8.65
C GLY A 38 -9.19 6.95 -10.14
N GLY A 39 -8.17 6.80 -11.00
CA GLY A 39 -8.30 6.88 -12.45
C GLY A 39 -6.99 6.62 -13.20
N VAL A 40 -7.10 6.53 -14.52
CA VAL A 40 -5.98 6.48 -15.46
C VAL A 40 -6.03 7.74 -16.30
N GLU A 41 -4.98 8.54 -16.27
CA GLU A 41 -4.79 9.68 -17.16
C GLU A 41 -3.94 9.25 -18.36
N SER A 42 -4.43 9.50 -19.57
CA SER A 42 -3.70 9.27 -20.81
C SER A 42 -4.21 10.23 -21.90
N PRO A 43 -3.35 11.03 -22.55
CA PRO A 43 -1.91 11.14 -22.29
C PRO A 43 -1.64 11.80 -20.93
N ALA A 44 -0.62 11.33 -20.22
CA ALA A 44 -0.21 11.90 -18.93
C ALA A 44 1.01 12.84 -19.10
N PRO A 45 1.12 13.92 -18.31
CA PRO A 45 2.36 14.67 -18.19
C PRO A 45 3.52 13.76 -17.79
N TRP A 46 4.68 13.93 -18.44
CA TRP A 46 5.84 13.06 -18.25
C TRP A 46 6.26 12.93 -16.79
N ASN A 47 6.08 13.99 -15.99
CA ASN A 47 6.45 14.02 -14.58
C ASN A 47 5.54 13.13 -13.72
N LEU A 48 4.24 13.06 -14.03
CA LEU A 48 3.31 12.18 -13.34
C LEU A 48 3.52 10.72 -13.75
N ASP A 49 3.67 10.49 -15.06
CA ASP A 49 4.02 9.19 -15.65
C ASP A 49 5.40 8.71 -15.17
N ARG A 50 6.36 9.60 -14.90
CA ARG A 50 7.64 9.20 -14.34
C ARG A 50 7.51 8.66 -12.93
N ILE A 51 6.65 9.24 -12.09
CA ILE A 51 6.60 8.89 -10.66
C ILE A 51 5.71 7.68 -10.37
N ASP A 52 4.83 7.24 -11.26
CA ASP A 52 4.00 6.03 -11.06
C ASP A 52 4.64 4.73 -11.60
N GLN A 53 5.79 4.85 -12.27
CA GLN A 53 6.66 3.74 -12.69
C GLN A 53 8.10 3.84 -12.14
N ARG A 54 8.85 2.72 -12.19
CA ARG A 54 10.23 2.66 -11.67
C ARG A 54 11.30 2.92 -12.73
N SER A 55 11.15 2.35 -13.92
CA SER A 55 12.16 2.39 -14.99
C SER A 55 11.72 3.29 -16.13
N LEU A 56 12.66 3.97 -16.79
CA LEU A 56 12.45 4.59 -18.10
C LEU A 56 12.42 3.52 -19.22
N PRO A 57 11.85 3.84 -20.41
CA PRO A 57 11.13 5.07 -20.78
C PRO A 57 9.73 5.14 -20.16
N VAL A 58 9.16 6.36 -20.08
CA VAL A 58 7.82 6.62 -19.54
C VAL A 58 6.71 6.04 -20.44
N SER A 59 5.55 5.71 -19.87
CA SER A 59 4.48 4.91 -20.51
C SER A 59 3.36 5.72 -21.18
N ASN A 60 3.41 7.05 -21.06
CA ASN A 60 2.39 8.02 -21.41
C ASN A 60 1.06 7.83 -20.65
N SER A 61 1.13 7.33 -19.41
CA SER A 61 -0.03 7.12 -18.57
C SER A 61 0.28 7.41 -17.11
N PHE A 62 -0.69 7.95 -16.37
CA PHE A 62 -0.59 8.14 -14.93
C PHE A 62 -1.76 7.44 -14.23
N THR A 63 -1.47 6.44 -13.41
CA THR A 63 -2.47 5.67 -12.67
C THR A 63 -2.44 6.04 -11.19
N TYR A 64 -3.58 6.47 -10.66
CA TYR A 64 -3.74 6.83 -9.25
C TYR A 64 -4.99 6.16 -8.66
N ASP A 65 -4.92 5.74 -7.39
CA ASP A 65 -6.06 5.18 -6.63
C ASP A 65 -6.34 5.96 -5.33
N GLY A 66 -5.66 7.10 -5.16
CA GLY A 66 -5.94 8.08 -4.12
C GLY A 66 -5.68 9.45 -4.70
N ASP A 67 -6.65 10.32 -4.53
CA ASP A 67 -6.63 11.70 -5.00
C ASP A 67 -6.33 12.67 -3.84
N GLY A 68 -6.13 12.18 -2.62
CA GLY A 68 -5.95 13.04 -1.45
C GLY A 68 -7.25 13.68 -0.95
N SER A 69 -8.42 13.21 -1.40
CA SER A 69 -9.73 13.66 -0.90
C SER A 69 -9.80 13.64 0.62
N GLY A 70 -10.25 14.75 1.19
CA GLY A 70 -10.35 14.94 2.65
C GLY A 70 -9.05 15.36 3.33
N ILE A 71 -7.95 15.57 2.59
CA ILE A 71 -6.69 16.11 3.09
C ILE A 71 -6.52 17.57 2.65
N THR A 72 -5.99 18.38 3.56
CA THR A 72 -5.68 19.79 3.34
C THR A 72 -4.18 19.96 3.12
N VAL A 73 -3.80 20.56 1.99
CA VAL A 73 -2.41 20.96 1.73
C VAL A 73 -2.31 22.48 1.81
N TYR A 74 -1.53 22.96 2.77
CA TYR A 74 -1.20 24.38 2.92
C TYR A 74 -0.01 24.70 2.01
N VAL A 75 -0.22 25.61 1.06
CA VAL A 75 0.80 26.06 0.11
C VAL A 75 1.36 27.38 0.61
N VAL A 76 2.54 27.33 1.23
CA VAL A 76 3.22 28.49 1.80
C VAL A 76 4.09 29.12 0.71
N ASP A 77 3.57 30.16 0.06
CA ASP A 77 4.09 30.67 -1.23
C ASP A 77 3.62 32.12 -1.57
N THR A 78 3.48 32.48 -2.84
CA THR A 78 3.04 33.81 -3.36
C THR A 78 1.51 34.00 -3.39
N GLY A 79 0.76 33.00 -2.95
CA GLY A 79 -0.71 32.96 -3.03
C GLY A 79 -1.19 31.86 -3.99
N ILE A 80 -2.50 31.77 -4.23
CA ILE A 80 -3.07 30.89 -5.26
C ILE A 80 -4.17 31.63 -6.02
N ARG A 81 -4.15 31.54 -7.35
CA ARG A 81 -5.27 31.96 -8.20
C ARG A 81 -6.42 30.95 -8.11
N ALA A 82 -7.40 31.23 -7.25
CA ALA A 82 -8.47 30.29 -6.89
C ALA A 82 -9.45 29.96 -8.03
N ASP A 83 -9.65 30.87 -8.98
CA ASP A 83 -10.58 30.72 -10.12
C ASP A 83 -9.98 29.92 -11.29
N HIS A 84 -8.73 29.44 -11.17
CA HIS A 84 -8.07 28.69 -12.23
C HIS A 84 -8.78 27.34 -12.47
N ALA A 85 -9.14 27.06 -13.74
CA ALA A 85 -9.91 25.88 -14.12
C ALA A 85 -9.30 24.58 -13.61
N GLU A 86 -7.97 24.50 -13.62
CA GLU A 86 -7.22 23.34 -13.15
C GLU A 86 -7.43 23.01 -11.67
N LEU A 87 -7.69 24.03 -10.84
CA LEU A 87 -7.90 23.86 -9.40
C LEU A 87 -9.37 23.59 -9.07
N GLY A 88 -10.30 23.90 -9.99
CA GLY A 88 -11.69 23.40 -9.98
C GLY A 88 -12.47 23.66 -8.68
N GLY A 89 -12.21 24.77 -7.99
CA GLY A 89 -12.86 25.13 -6.73
C GLY A 89 -12.27 24.47 -5.47
N ARG A 90 -11.13 23.78 -5.57
CA ARG A 90 -10.45 23.12 -4.44
C ARG A 90 -9.68 24.08 -3.53
N VAL A 91 -9.59 25.35 -3.90
CA VAL A 91 -8.86 26.37 -3.13
C VAL A 91 -9.76 26.89 -2.01
N GLY A 92 -9.40 26.57 -0.77
CA GLY A 92 -10.08 27.03 0.44
C GLY A 92 -9.63 28.41 0.89
N PRO A 93 -10.26 28.94 1.96
CA PRO A 93 -9.84 30.21 2.57
C PRO A 93 -8.43 30.07 3.16
N GLY A 94 -7.61 31.10 3.01
CA GLY A 94 -6.21 31.09 3.39
C GLY A 94 -5.77 32.30 4.19
N PHE A 95 -4.45 32.52 4.23
CA PHE A 95 -3.81 33.60 4.97
C PHE A 95 -2.82 34.38 4.12
N THR A 96 -2.65 35.66 4.42
CA THR A 96 -1.56 36.47 3.86
C THR A 96 -0.83 37.20 4.99
N ALA A 97 0.50 37.12 4.95
CA ALA A 97 1.40 37.99 5.72
C ALA A 97 1.79 39.25 4.93
N ILE A 98 1.41 39.33 3.65
CA ILE A 98 1.72 40.46 2.77
C ILE A 98 0.57 41.47 2.81
N SER A 99 0.89 42.69 3.25
CA SER A 99 -0.06 43.78 3.45
C SER A 99 -0.15 44.72 2.24
N ASP A 100 -0.44 44.16 1.06
CA ASP A 100 -0.53 44.88 -0.22
C ASP A 100 -1.98 45.00 -0.75
N GLY A 101 -2.96 44.48 -0.01
CA GLY A 101 -4.37 44.48 -0.40
C GLY A 101 -4.79 43.35 -1.36
N ASN A 102 -3.87 42.50 -1.83
CA ASN A 102 -4.19 41.37 -2.71
C ASN A 102 -4.74 40.14 -1.97
N GLY A 103 -4.76 40.16 -0.64
CA GLY A 103 -5.20 39.01 0.14
C GLY A 103 -4.31 37.79 -0.15
N THR A 104 -4.93 36.64 -0.38
CA THR A 104 -4.27 35.37 -0.73
C THR A 104 -4.11 35.14 -2.23
N ASN A 105 -4.49 36.12 -3.06
CA ASN A 105 -4.42 35.98 -4.51
C ASN A 105 -2.95 35.94 -4.98
N ASP A 106 -2.69 35.12 -6.00
CA ASP A 106 -1.36 35.02 -6.59
C ASP A 106 -1.15 36.08 -7.68
N CYS A 107 -0.12 36.90 -7.51
CA CYS A 107 0.31 37.91 -8.49
C CYS A 107 1.66 37.58 -9.12
N ASN A 108 2.34 36.53 -8.65
CA ASN A 108 3.62 36.09 -9.20
C ASN A 108 3.44 34.90 -10.15
N GLY A 109 2.59 33.96 -9.77
CA GLY A 109 2.30 32.73 -10.52
C GLY A 109 2.96 31.48 -9.96
N HIS A 110 3.99 31.64 -9.12
CA HIS A 110 4.71 30.53 -8.51
C HIS A 110 3.81 29.68 -7.61
N GLY A 111 3.05 30.29 -6.70
CA GLY A 111 2.15 29.59 -5.79
C GLY A 111 1.03 28.84 -6.51
N THR A 112 0.48 29.41 -7.58
CA THR A 112 -0.50 28.74 -8.45
C THR A 112 0.10 27.55 -9.18
N HIS A 113 1.36 27.66 -9.66
CA HIS A 113 2.06 26.57 -10.34
C HIS A 113 2.28 25.38 -9.40
N VAL A 114 2.83 25.61 -8.20
CA VAL A 114 3.09 24.53 -7.25
C VAL A 114 1.78 23.91 -6.73
N ALA A 115 0.74 24.72 -6.53
CA ALA A 115 -0.60 24.24 -6.18
C ALA A 115 -1.19 23.32 -7.26
N GLY A 116 -0.97 23.64 -8.53
CA GLY A 116 -1.37 22.79 -9.66
C GLY A 116 -0.62 21.45 -9.71
N VAL A 117 0.68 21.42 -9.37
CA VAL A 117 1.45 20.16 -9.30
C VAL A 117 0.99 19.30 -8.12
N THR A 118 0.60 19.92 -7.01
CA THR A 118 0.03 19.19 -5.86
C THR A 118 -1.35 18.63 -6.16
N GLY A 119 -2.29 19.45 -6.65
CA GLY A 119 -3.72 19.11 -6.68
C GLY A 119 -4.52 19.60 -7.90
N GLY A 120 -3.84 19.91 -9.01
CA GLY A 120 -4.49 20.21 -10.29
C GLY A 120 -5.22 19.00 -10.88
N SER A 121 -6.27 19.24 -11.65
CA SER A 121 -7.11 18.19 -12.25
C SER A 121 -6.38 17.34 -13.29
N THR A 122 -5.44 17.94 -14.02
CA THR A 122 -4.56 17.37 -15.06
C THR A 122 -3.14 17.16 -14.51
N TYR A 123 -2.52 18.20 -13.95
CA TYR A 123 -1.11 18.20 -13.55
C TYR A 123 -0.85 17.77 -12.10
N GLY A 124 -1.91 17.56 -11.31
CA GLY A 124 -1.81 17.24 -9.89
C GLY A 124 -1.54 15.77 -9.59
N VAL A 125 -0.67 15.53 -8.60
CA VAL A 125 -0.48 14.20 -7.99
C VAL A 125 -1.70 13.79 -7.14
N ALA A 126 -2.27 14.72 -6.37
CA ALA A 126 -3.39 14.47 -5.46
C ALA A 126 -4.61 15.33 -5.88
N LYS A 127 -5.33 14.86 -6.91
CA LYS A 127 -6.37 15.61 -7.64
C LYS A 127 -7.66 15.94 -6.87
N GLY A 128 -7.78 15.53 -5.62
CA GLY A 128 -8.95 15.68 -4.74
C GLY A 128 -8.65 16.40 -3.42
N VAL A 129 -7.40 16.85 -3.20
CA VAL A 129 -7.04 17.62 -1.99
C VAL A 129 -7.74 18.97 -1.94
N THR A 130 -7.89 19.50 -0.73
CA THR A 130 -8.16 20.93 -0.52
C THR A 130 -6.83 21.68 -0.47
N LEU A 131 -6.68 22.71 -1.29
CA LEU A 131 -5.50 23.58 -1.32
C LEU A 131 -5.78 24.84 -0.51
N VAL A 132 -4.91 25.19 0.43
CA VAL A 132 -5.06 26.41 1.24
C VAL A 132 -3.89 27.36 0.96
N PRO A 133 -4.13 28.56 0.40
CA PRO A 133 -3.06 29.51 0.14
C PRO A 133 -2.57 30.16 1.44
N VAL A 134 -1.26 30.13 1.67
CA VAL A 134 -0.58 30.83 2.76
C VAL A 134 0.45 31.75 2.14
N ARG A 135 0.02 32.97 1.84
CA ARG A 135 0.82 33.95 1.09
C ARG A 135 1.84 34.62 2.01
N VAL A 136 3.11 34.27 1.83
CA VAL A 136 4.24 34.81 2.60
C VAL A 136 5.31 35.46 1.71
N LEU A 137 5.13 35.36 0.40
CA LEU A 137 5.92 35.99 -0.65
C LEU A 137 5.06 37.01 -1.41
N ASP A 138 5.66 38.13 -1.80
CA ASP A 138 5.02 39.20 -2.57
C ASP A 138 4.97 38.89 -4.09
N CYS A 139 4.58 39.88 -4.89
CA CYS A 139 4.43 39.72 -6.34
C CYS A 139 5.77 39.51 -7.07
N ASP A 140 6.88 39.90 -6.46
CA ASP A 140 8.23 39.65 -6.98
C ASP A 140 8.77 38.28 -6.52
N GLY A 141 7.95 37.49 -5.81
CA GLY A 141 8.35 36.19 -5.26
C GLY A 141 9.26 36.31 -4.04
N THR A 142 9.28 37.48 -3.40
CA THR A 142 10.19 37.79 -2.29
C THR A 142 9.43 37.81 -0.96
N GLY A 143 10.06 37.34 0.10
CA GLY A 143 9.53 37.40 1.45
C GLY A 143 10.64 37.34 2.49
N SER A 144 10.26 37.39 3.76
CA SER A 144 11.19 37.35 4.89
C SER A 144 10.97 36.11 5.75
N GLY A 145 11.95 35.76 6.58
CA GLY A 145 11.75 34.73 7.61
C GLY A 145 10.56 35.06 8.52
N THR A 146 10.31 36.33 8.81
CA THR A 146 9.17 36.79 9.62
C THR A 146 7.83 36.51 8.95
N THR A 147 7.68 36.78 7.65
CA THR A 147 6.44 36.48 6.92
C THR A 147 6.22 34.98 6.79
N ALA A 148 7.30 34.21 6.58
CA ALA A 148 7.24 32.75 6.57
C ALA A 148 6.79 32.19 7.93
N ILE A 149 7.40 32.63 9.04
CA ILE A 149 7.02 32.21 10.39
C ILE A 149 5.56 32.57 10.70
N ALA A 150 5.12 33.78 10.36
CA ALA A 150 3.72 34.18 10.55
C ALA A 150 2.74 33.28 9.78
N GLY A 151 3.11 32.86 8.55
CA GLY A 151 2.36 31.88 7.80
C GLY A 151 2.30 30.52 8.49
N LEU A 152 3.43 30.01 9.00
CA LEU A 152 3.51 28.74 9.71
C LEU A 152 2.71 28.76 11.02
N ASP A 153 2.76 29.85 11.79
CA ASP A 153 1.96 30.04 12.99
C ASP A 153 0.46 30.02 12.67
N TRP A 154 0.05 30.66 11.58
CA TRP A 154 -1.34 30.62 11.12
C TRP A 154 -1.76 29.20 10.71
N VAL A 155 -0.91 28.46 9.99
CA VAL A 155 -1.15 27.05 9.65
C VAL A 155 -1.33 26.23 10.91
N LEU A 156 -0.42 26.38 11.89
CA LEU A 156 -0.52 25.68 13.15
C LEU A 156 -1.87 25.98 13.82
N ALA A 157 -2.30 27.24 13.89
CA ALA A 157 -3.57 27.61 14.50
C ALA A 157 -4.82 27.10 13.74
N ASN A 158 -4.75 26.97 12.41
CA ASN A 158 -5.90 26.68 11.54
C ASN A 158 -5.85 25.29 10.87
N ARG A 159 -4.91 24.43 11.29
CA ARG A 159 -4.75 23.07 10.77
C ARG A 159 -5.99 22.23 10.95
N VAL A 160 -6.19 21.27 10.05
CA VAL A 160 -7.08 20.13 10.29
C VAL A 160 -6.26 19.01 10.94
N PRO A 161 -6.44 18.70 12.24
CA PRO A 161 -5.61 17.71 12.93
C PRO A 161 -5.61 16.36 12.23
N GLY A 162 -4.42 15.80 12.01
CA GLY A 162 -4.24 14.50 11.35
C GLY A 162 -4.58 14.47 9.84
N LYS A 163 -4.89 15.62 9.22
CA LYS A 163 -5.27 15.73 7.80
C LYS A 163 -4.60 16.90 7.07
N SER A 164 -3.49 17.39 7.60
CA SER A 164 -2.79 18.57 7.06
C SER A 164 -1.40 18.20 6.55
N VAL A 165 -0.99 18.79 5.43
CA VAL A 165 0.38 18.75 4.88
C VAL A 165 0.80 20.17 4.55
N VAL A 166 2.07 20.53 4.77
CA VAL A 166 2.61 21.83 4.34
C VAL A 166 3.59 21.66 3.20
N ASN A 167 3.36 22.37 2.10
CA ASN A 167 4.31 22.55 1.02
C ASN A 167 5.02 23.90 1.17
N MET A 168 6.35 23.86 1.35
CA MET A 168 7.22 25.02 1.36
C MET A 168 8.13 24.99 0.12
N SER A 169 7.61 25.47 -1.00
CA SER A 169 8.36 25.63 -2.26
C SER A 169 9.23 26.89 -2.26
N LEU A 170 9.80 27.22 -1.11
CA LEU A 170 10.62 28.41 -0.88
C LEU A 170 11.88 28.04 -0.09
N GLY A 171 12.85 28.94 -0.07
CA GLY A 171 14.04 28.77 0.75
C GLY A 171 14.94 29.98 0.71
N GLY A 172 15.91 30.00 1.62
CA GLY A 172 16.88 31.06 1.72
C GLY A 172 18.07 30.65 2.59
N PRO A 173 18.89 31.62 3.00
CA PRO A 173 19.96 31.38 3.95
C PRO A 173 19.44 30.68 5.22
N ALA A 174 20.29 29.83 5.79
CA ALA A 174 20.23 29.34 7.15
C ALA A 174 19.52 30.28 8.15
N ALA A 175 18.36 29.88 8.70
CA ALA A 175 17.59 30.68 9.65
C ALA A 175 17.00 29.84 10.80
N GLY A 176 17.56 29.95 12.01
CA GLY A 176 17.20 29.10 13.15
C GLY A 176 15.74 29.21 13.59
N PHE A 177 15.20 30.42 13.69
CA PHE A 177 13.78 30.61 14.07
C PHE A 177 12.80 30.04 13.05
N LEU A 178 13.15 30.03 11.76
CA LEU A 178 12.34 29.38 10.74
C LEU A 178 12.36 27.86 10.90
N ASP A 179 13.53 27.30 11.22
CA ASP A 179 13.65 25.87 11.49
C ASP A 179 12.84 25.45 12.73
N ASP A 180 12.85 26.27 13.78
CA ASP A 180 12.06 26.03 14.99
C ASP A 180 10.55 26.02 14.68
N ALA A 181 10.09 26.97 13.87
CA ALA A 181 8.69 27.01 13.42
C ALA A 181 8.32 25.76 12.59
N VAL A 182 9.18 25.33 11.67
CA VAL A 182 8.98 24.09 10.91
C VAL A 182 8.93 22.87 11.84
N ASN A 183 9.85 22.76 12.80
CA ASN A 183 9.83 21.70 13.79
C ASN A 183 8.56 21.73 14.65
N ALA A 184 8.03 22.91 15.00
CA ALA A 184 6.79 23.03 15.75
C ALA A 184 5.59 22.43 15.00
N LEU A 185 5.50 22.64 13.68
CA LEU A 185 4.46 22.02 12.85
C LEU A 185 4.59 20.50 12.80
N ILE A 186 5.81 19.99 12.60
CA ILE A 186 6.09 18.54 12.58
C ILE A 186 5.74 17.92 13.92
N ASN A 187 6.13 18.54 15.03
CA ASN A 187 5.79 18.08 16.38
C ASN A 187 4.27 18.14 16.66
N ALA A 188 3.54 19.03 15.99
CA ALA A 188 2.08 19.09 16.02
C ALA A 188 1.39 18.07 15.09
N GLY A 189 2.16 17.18 14.45
CA GLY A 189 1.66 16.11 13.59
C GLY A 189 1.47 16.51 12.12
N ILE A 190 2.02 17.65 11.68
CA ILE A 190 1.88 18.14 10.31
C ILE A 190 3.19 17.87 9.53
N PRO A 191 3.21 16.95 8.54
CA PRO A 191 4.37 16.80 7.67
C PRO A 191 4.64 18.09 6.88
N VAL A 192 5.91 18.50 6.84
CA VAL A 192 6.39 19.65 6.08
C VAL A 192 7.32 19.16 4.97
N VAL A 193 7.03 19.56 3.73
CA VAL A 193 7.84 19.27 2.54
C VAL A 193 8.53 20.56 2.10
N ALA A 194 9.84 20.51 1.96
CA ALA A 194 10.69 21.66 1.64
C ALA A 194 11.43 21.45 0.32
N ALA A 195 11.51 22.51 -0.49
CA ALA A 195 12.41 22.53 -1.64
C ALA A 195 13.89 22.58 -1.16
N ALA A 196 14.77 21.81 -1.81
CA ALA A 196 16.20 21.80 -1.45
C ALA A 196 16.93 23.12 -1.79
N GLY A 197 16.42 23.89 -2.75
CA GLY A 197 17.02 25.12 -3.26
C GLY A 197 17.71 24.96 -4.61
N ASN A 198 17.96 26.09 -5.30
CA ASN A 198 18.36 26.13 -6.72
C ASN A 198 19.73 26.81 -6.94
N ALA A 199 20.69 26.60 -6.03
CA ALA A 199 21.99 27.28 -6.05
C ALA A 199 23.19 26.33 -6.29
N SER A 200 22.96 25.06 -6.62
CA SER A 200 24.00 24.03 -6.77
C SER A 200 24.94 23.93 -5.57
N MET A 201 24.38 24.00 -4.37
CA MET A 201 25.14 23.94 -3.11
C MET A 201 24.59 22.87 -2.18
N ASP A 202 25.28 22.67 -1.06
CA ASP A 202 24.81 21.79 0.01
C ASP A 202 23.51 22.33 0.63
N ALA A 203 22.43 21.54 0.55
CA ALA A 203 21.13 21.88 1.10
C ALA A 203 21.14 22.02 2.63
N CYS A 204 22.15 21.47 3.32
CA CYS A 204 22.32 21.68 4.76
C CYS A 204 22.64 23.15 5.13
N ALA A 205 23.02 23.98 4.16
CA ALA A 205 23.31 25.40 4.37
C ALA A 205 22.08 26.33 4.18
N THR A 206 20.92 25.80 3.83
CA THR A 206 19.70 26.58 3.55
C THR A 206 18.54 26.18 4.45
N SER A 207 17.65 27.13 4.75
CA SER A 207 16.40 26.87 5.48
C SER A 207 15.19 27.06 4.54
N PRO A 208 14.15 26.23 4.66
CA PRO A 208 13.96 25.15 5.64
C PRO A 208 14.60 23.80 5.27
N ALA A 209 15.33 23.70 4.15
CA ALA A 209 15.88 22.44 3.62
C ALA A 209 16.77 21.66 4.61
N ARG A 210 17.47 22.35 5.52
CA ARG A 210 18.33 21.72 6.54
C ARG A 210 17.58 21.11 7.73
N VAL A 211 16.27 21.31 7.86
CA VAL A 211 15.50 20.80 9.00
C VAL A 211 15.42 19.28 8.91
N PRO A 212 16.06 18.50 9.81
CA PRO A 212 16.18 17.04 9.62
C PRO A 212 14.85 16.29 9.67
N ASN A 213 13.82 16.90 10.27
CA ASN A 213 12.49 16.32 10.41
C ASN A 213 11.53 16.66 9.26
N ALA A 214 11.88 17.63 8.41
CA ALA A 214 11.14 17.93 7.19
C ALA A 214 11.44 16.88 6.10
N VAL A 215 10.71 16.93 4.99
CA VAL A 215 11.03 16.17 3.77
C VAL A 215 11.63 17.12 2.75
N THR A 216 12.94 17.02 2.54
CA THR A 216 13.69 17.91 1.66
C THR A 216 13.88 17.29 0.28
N VAL A 217 13.45 18.03 -0.75
CA VAL A 217 13.28 17.50 -2.12
C VAL A 217 14.20 18.19 -3.12
N GLY A 218 15.09 17.40 -3.74
CA GLY A 218 15.88 17.81 -4.89
C GLY A 218 15.13 17.65 -6.22
N ALA A 219 15.60 18.30 -7.29
CA ALA A 219 14.99 18.24 -8.61
C ALA A 219 15.69 17.23 -9.54
N THR A 220 14.93 16.59 -10.43
CA THR A 220 15.44 15.81 -11.57
C THR A 220 14.83 16.26 -12.89
N ASN A 221 15.51 15.95 -13.99
CA ASN A 221 14.96 16.07 -15.34
C ASN A 221 14.37 14.73 -15.84
N SER A 222 13.83 14.74 -17.05
CA SER A 222 13.21 13.57 -17.69
C SER A 222 14.17 12.42 -18.02
N SER A 223 15.47 12.61 -17.86
CA SER A 223 16.51 11.58 -18.02
C SER A 223 17.04 11.07 -16.69
N ASP A 224 16.30 11.25 -15.59
CA ASP A 224 16.69 10.85 -14.23
C ASP A 224 18.01 11.46 -13.76
N ALA A 225 18.36 12.66 -14.24
CA ALA A 225 19.55 13.38 -13.81
C ALA A 225 19.20 14.61 -12.97
N ARG A 226 20.00 14.88 -11.93
CA ARG A 226 19.94 16.16 -11.20
C ARG A 226 20.36 17.30 -12.15
N PRO A 227 19.56 18.37 -12.31
CA PRO A 227 19.95 19.54 -13.09
C PRO A 227 21.03 20.34 -12.35
N SER A 228 21.81 21.12 -13.09
CA SER A 228 22.95 21.87 -12.55
C SER A 228 22.58 22.87 -11.47
N PHE A 229 21.33 23.36 -11.41
CA PHE A 229 20.87 24.30 -10.40
C PHE A 229 20.47 23.65 -9.07
N SER A 230 20.02 22.38 -9.06
CA SER A 230 19.43 21.79 -7.84
C SER A 230 20.47 21.67 -6.74
N ASN A 231 20.13 22.05 -5.52
CA ASN A 231 20.97 21.72 -4.36
C ASN A 231 21.09 20.20 -4.18
N PHE A 232 22.11 19.79 -3.43
CA PHE A 232 22.50 18.40 -3.18
C PHE A 232 22.96 18.23 -1.73
N GLY A 233 23.35 17.03 -1.34
CA GLY A 233 23.95 16.75 -0.03
C GLY A 233 23.08 15.91 0.89
N PRO A 234 23.59 15.61 2.09
CA PRO A 234 22.98 14.64 3.00
C PRO A 234 21.67 15.12 3.64
N CYS A 235 21.33 16.40 3.53
CA CYS A 235 20.05 16.94 4.01
C CYS A 235 18.89 16.72 3.04
N LEU A 236 19.12 16.16 1.84
CA LEU A 236 18.03 15.70 0.97
C LEU A 236 17.49 14.36 1.49
N ASP A 237 16.17 14.21 1.45
CA ASP A 237 15.51 12.90 1.66
C ASP A 237 15.34 12.16 0.33
N LEU A 238 15.03 12.88 -0.75
CA LEU A 238 14.75 12.33 -2.07
C LEU A 238 14.84 13.38 -3.19
N PHE A 239 14.75 12.91 -4.42
CA PHE A 239 14.53 13.74 -5.61
C PHE A 239 13.13 13.52 -6.18
N ALA A 240 12.61 14.51 -6.91
CA ALA A 240 11.40 14.40 -7.72
C ALA A 240 11.53 15.23 -9.02
N PRO A 241 10.69 14.98 -10.04
CA PRO A 241 10.67 15.78 -11.27
C PRO A 241 10.59 17.28 -11.02
N GLY A 242 11.53 18.05 -11.57
CA GLY A 242 11.61 19.49 -11.35
C GLY A 242 12.14 20.31 -12.53
N VAL A 243 12.19 19.75 -13.74
CA VAL A 243 12.64 20.46 -14.97
C VAL A 243 11.60 20.26 -16.07
N GLY A 244 11.10 21.34 -16.66
CA GLY A 244 10.06 21.31 -17.68
C GLY A 244 8.73 20.83 -17.11
N ILE A 245 8.39 21.27 -15.90
CA ILE A 245 7.15 20.87 -15.22
C ILE A 245 6.03 21.80 -15.65
N VAL A 246 5.07 21.23 -16.38
CA VAL A 246 3.87 21.93 -16.81
C VAL A 246 2.81 21.84 -15.70
N SER A 247 2.22 22.98 -15.34
CA SER A 247 1.19 23.09 -14.30
C SER A 247 0.28 24.32 -14.52
N ALA A 248 -0.58 24.67 -13.58
CA ALA A 248 -1.40 25.89 -13.60
C ALA A 248 -0.53 27.17 -13.59
N GLY A 249 -1.03 28.27 -14.16
CA GLY A 249 -0.33 29.55 -14.18
C GLY A 249 -1.29 30.73 -14.14
N ILE A 250 -0.79 31.95 -13.90
CA ILE A 250 -1.68 33.13 -13.76
C ILE A 250 -1.99 33.83 -15.09
N GLY A 251 -1.10 33.73 -16.09
CA GLY A 251 -1.21 34.46 -17.35
C GLY A 251 -2.15 33.85 -18.40
N SER A 252 -2.54 32.59 -18.27
CA SER A 252 -3.42 31.87 -19.18
C SER A 252 -4.30 30.89 -18.39
N PRO A 253 -5.56 30.64 -18.81
CA PRO A 253 -6.39 29.60 -18.21
C PRO A 253 -5.89 28.17 -18.49
N THR A 254 -4.92 28.02 -19.40
CA THR A 254 -4.29 26.74 -19.77
C THR A 254 -2.76 26.85 -19.71
N SER A 255 -2.22 26.20 -18.68
CA SER A 255 -0.84 25.81 -18.30
C SER A 255 0.38 26.72 -18.51
N ALA A 256 1.34 26.58 -17.58
CA ALA A 256 2.66 27.22 -17.54
C ALA A 256 3.76 26.18 -17.23
N SER A 257 4.95 26.33 -17.81
CA SER A 257 6.11 25.47 -17.56
C SER A 257 7.09 26.13 -16.60
N SER A 258 7.70 25.38 -15.68
CA SER A 258 8.71 25.89 -14.75
C SER A 258 9.75 24.85 -14.35
N ASP A 259 10.93 25.35 -13.97
CA ASP A 259 12.08 24.59 -13.49
C ASP A 259 12.38 24.99 -12.03
N GLY A 260 12.67 24.01 -11.17
CA GLY A 260 13.07 24.27 -9.81
C GLY A 260 12.84 23.10 -8.87
N THR A 261 13.56 23.10 -7.76
CA THR A 261 13.21 22.27 -6.59
C THR A 261 11.84 22.64 -6.01
N SER A 262 11.38 23.88 -6.26
CA SER A 262 10.02 24.33 -5.98
C SER A 262 8.94 23.66 -6.83
N ALA A 263 9.28 23.15 -8.03
CA ALA A 263 8.40 22.30 -8.84
C ALA A 263 8.50 20.81 -8.46
N ALA A 264 9.60 20.40 -7.82
CA ALA A 264 9.80 19.03 -7.34
C ALA A 264 9.06 18.76 -6.01
N ALA A 265 9.20 19.65 -5.02
CA ALA A 265 8.54 19.56 -3.71
C ALA A 265 7.02 19.28 -3.77
N PRO A 266 6.20 19.96 -4.61
CA PRO A 266 4.76 19.75 -4.63
C PRO A 266 4.33 18.35 -5.12
N HIS A 267 5.18 17.62 -5.87
CA HIS A 267 4.92 16.22 -6.19
C HIS A 267 4.94 15.36 -4.92
N VAL A 268 5.92 15.61 -4.05
CA VAL A 268 6.07 14.90 -2.78
C VAL A 268 4.95 15.30 -1.80
N SER A 269 4.58 16.58 -1.77
CA SER A 269 3.43 17.07 -0.99
C SER A 269 2.13 16.38 -1.41
N GLY A 270 1.89 16.25 -2.72
CA GLY A 270 0.76 15.49 -3.24
C GLY A 270 0.83 14.02 -2.85
N MET A 271 1.99 13.37 -2.99
CA MET A 271 2.17 11.97 -2.58
C MET A 271 1.89 11.76 -1.08
N ILE A 272 2.42 12.62 -0.20
CA ILE A 272 2.14 12.58 1.24
C ILE A 272 0.67 12.81 1.53
N ALA A 273 0.00 13.73 0.80
CA ALA A 273 -1.43 13.94 0.93
C ALA A 273 -2.22 12.68 0.55
N THR A 274 -1.82 11.98 -0.53
CA THR A 274 -2.40 10.66 -0.79
C THR A 274 -2.13 9.74 0.38
N LEU A 275 -0.88 9.52 0.84
CA LEU A 275 -0.54 8.66 1.99
C LEU A 275 -1.44 8.93 3.21
N LEU A 276 -1.60 10.20 3.57
CA LEU A 276 -2.41 10.65 4.70
C LEU A 276 -3.92 10.40 4.52
N GLN A 277 -4.46 10.44 3.28
CA GLN A 277 -5.84 10.03 2.99
C GLN A 277 -6.10 8.57 3.42
N GLY A 278 -5.08 7.71 3.33
CA GLY A 278 -5.19 6.29 3.69
C GLY A 278 -5.03 6.07 5.18
N ALA A 279 -4.07 6.76 5.80
CA ALA A 279 -3.87 6.75 7.25
C ALA A 279 -4.06 8.14 7.87
N PRO A 280 -5.31 8.63 7.99
CA PRO A 280 -5.58 9.86 8.71
C PRO A 280 -4.97 9.80 10.12
N GLY A 281 -4.22 10.83 10.51
CA GLY A 281 -3.54 10.90 11.80
C GLY A 281 -2.16 10.21 11.87
N ALA A 282 -1.64 9.66 10.77
CA ALA A 282 -0.26 9.19 10.74
C ALA A 282 0.73 10.31 11.10
N SER A 283 1.73 10.00 11.94
CA SER A 283 2.74 10.99 12.32
C SER A 283 3.67 11.32 11.15
N PRO A 284 4.30 12.51 11.14
CA PRO A 284 5.29 12.85 10.11
C PRO A 284 6.42 11.84 9.99
N ALA A 285 6.91 11.30 11.12
CA ALA A 285 7.94 10.26 11.12
C ALA A 285 7.48 8.94 10.47
N ALA A 286 6.23 8.53 10.72
CA ALA A 286 5.66 7.35 10.07
C ALA A 286 5.50 7.59 8.57
N LEU A 287 5.01 8.75 8.15
CA LEU A 287 4.87 9.12 6.75
C LEU A 287 6.22 9.18 6.02
N ARG A 288 7.27 9.70 6.66
CA ARG A 288 8.64 9.70 6.11
C ARG A 288 9.19 8.30 5.94
N THR A 289 8.99 7.44 6.95
CA THR A 289 9.39 6.03 6.87
C THR A 289 8.66 5.33 5.72
N THR A 290 7.33 5.50 5.63
CA THR A 290 6.52 4.96 4.55
C THR A 290 6.94 5.51 3.19
N LEU A 291 7.19 6.82 3.06
CA LEU A 291 7.66 7.41 1.81
C LEU A 291 9.01 6.79 1.39
N GLY A 292 9.94 6.63 2.34
CA GLY A 292 11.25 6.03 2.12
C GLY A 292 11.21 4.60 1.56
N THR A 293 10.24 3.77 1.98
CA THR A 293 10.09 2.41 1.44
C THR A 293 9.55 2.36 0.02
N LEU A 294 8.97 3.47 -0.47
CA LEU A 294 8.40 3.53 -1.81
C LEU A 294 9.41 3.92 -2.88
N LEU A 295 10.36 4.78 -2.51
CA LEU A 295 11.27 5.45 -3.44
C LEU A 295 11.95 4.47 -4.40
N THR A 296 12.14 4.92 -5.65
CA THR A 296 12.93 4.19 -6.63
C THR A 296 14.40 4.46 -6.38
N GLN A 297 15.16 3.41 -6.06
CA GLN A 297 16.55 3.51 -5.62
C GLN A 297 17.52 3.30 -6.79
N GLY A 298 18.64 4.03 -6.79
CA GLY A 298 19.79 3.74 -7.65
C GLY A 298 19.64 4.08 -9.13
N VAL A 299 18.58 4.80 -9.52
CA VAL A 299 18.30 5.14 -10.92
C VAL A 299 18.82 6.52 -11.33
N LEU A 300 19.18 7.37 -10.37
CA LEU A 300 19.52 8.76 -10.64
C LEU A 300 20.99 8.95 -11.01
N ALA A 301 21.23 9.84 -11.96
CA ALA A 301 22.55 10.31 -12.35
C ALA A 301 22.86 11.71 -11.78
N ASN A 302 24.15 12.00 -11.57
CA ASN A 302 24.67 13.32 -11.17
C ASN A 302 24.07 13.87 -9.85
N ILE A 303 23.69 12.99 -8.92
CA ILE A 303 22.97 13.34 -7.68
C ILE A 303 23.73 14.31 -6.74
N GLY A 304 25.03 14.51 -6.96
CA GLY A 304 25.88 15.31 -6.08
C GLY A 304 26.35 14.52 -4.86
N THR A 305 27.48 14.92 -4.30
CA THR A 305 28.13 14.21 -3.20
C THR A 305 27.24 14.17 -1.96
N GLY A 306 27.06 12.99 -1.37
CA GLY A 306 26.31 12.80 -0.13
C GLY A 306 24.78 12.74 -0.27
N SER A 307 24.23 13.03 -1.47
CA SER A 307 22.78 12.93 -1.71
C SER A 307 22.30 11.46 -1.74
N PRO A 308 21.05 11.20 -1.32
CA PRO A 308 20.43 9.89 -1.54
C PRO A 308 20.17 9.64 -3.03
N ASN A 309 20.45 8.44 -3.52
CA ASN A 309 20.02 8.03 -4.87
C ASN A 309 18.58 7.49 -4.82
N SER A 310 17.63 8.36 -4.49
CA SER A 310 16.24 7.98 -4.25
C SER A 310 15.29 8.94 -4.98
N LEU A 311 14.54 8.41 -5.94
CA LEU A 311 13.53 9.14 -6.70
C LEU A 311 12.14 8.88 -6.13
N LEU A 312 11.31 9.92 -6.07
CA LEU A 312 9.89 9.82 -5.72
C LEU A 312 9.22 8.72 -6.54
N TYR A 313 8.52 7.85 -5.83
CA TYR A 313 7.64 6.86 -6.42
C TYR A 313 6.25 7.02 -5.80
N ALA A 314 5.28 7.40 -6.63
CA ALA A 314 3.88 7.53 -6.29
C ALA A 314 3.10 6.37 -6.93
N PRO A 315 3.19 5.15 -6.36
CA PRO A 315 2.42 4.04 -6.89
C PRO A 315 0.93 4.35 -6.78
N PRO A 316 0.10 3.85 -7.69
CA PRO A 316 -1.32 3.71 -7.41
C PRO A 316 -1.51 3.02 -6.04
N ARG A 317 -2.50 3.45 -5.27
CA ARG A 317 -2.84 2.81 -3.99
C ARG A 317 -3.53 1.48 -4.26
N LEU A 318 -2.70 0.47 -4.38
CA LEU A 318 -3.13 -0.88 -4.71
C LEU A 318 -3.94 -1.43 -3.53
N ARG A 319 -5.27 -1.44 -3.62
CA ARG A 319 -6.07 -2.46 -2.94
C ARG A 319 -6.10 -3.66 -3.87
N LEU A 320 -5.25 -4.66 -3.64
CA LEU A 320 -5.41 -5.96 -4.26
C LEU A 320 -6.25 -6.82 -3.32
N ALA A 321 -7.40 -7.25 -3.82
CA ALA A 321 -8.21 -8.27 -3.19
C ALA A 321 -7.74 -9.64 -3.67
N GLY A 322 -7.46 -10.54 -2.73
CA GLY A 322 -7.17 -11.91 -3.09
C GLY A 322 -7.73 -12.90 -2.10
N VAL A 323 -7.58 -14.16 -2.46
CA VAL A 323 -8.07 -15.28 -1.65
C VAL A 323 -6.91 -16.18 -1.26
N GLY A 324 -6.80 -16.44 0.03
CA GLY A 324 -5.84 -17.38 0.59
C GLY A 324 -6.49 -18.71 0.94
N THR A 325 -5.65 -19.72 1.11
CA THR A 325 -6.03 -20.99 1.75
C THR A 325 -5.98 -20.86 3.27
N ALA A 326 -6.39 -21.92 3.99
CA ALA A 326 -6.42 -21.99 5.44
C ALA A 326 -5.10 -21.58 6.09
N THR A 327 -3.99 -22.03 5.51
CA THR A 327 -2.67 -21.92 6.13
C THR A 327 -1.91 -20.67 5.70
N THR A 328 -2.22 -20.14 4.51
CA THR A 328 -1.64 -18.87 4.00
C THR A 328 -2.47 -17.63 4.36
N GLY A 329 -3.72 -17.81 4.80
CA GLY A 329 -4.60 -16.71 5.19
C GLY A 329 -4.05 -15.84 6.34
N PRO A 330 -3.71 -16.43 7.50
CA PRO A 330 -3.11 -15.70 8.62
C PRO A 330 -1.85 -14.92 8.25
N PHE A 331 -1.06 -15.45 7.31
CA PHE A 331 0.16 -14.83 6.80
C PHE A 331 -0.11 -13.54 6.05
N LEU A 332 -1.00 -13.56 5.07
CA LEU A 332 -1.34 -12.35 4.32
C LEU A 332 -2.09 -11.34 5.20
N THR A 333 -2.92 -11.80 6.13
CA THR A 333 -3.49 -10.90 7.15
C THR A 333 -2.39 -10.23 7.98
N ALA A 334 -1.36 -10.97 8.41
CA ALA A 334 -0.23 -10.43 9.16
C ALA A 334 0.58 -9.42 8.33
N LEU A 335 0.87 -9.75 7.08
CA LEU A 335 1.61 -8.89 6.15
C LEU A 335 0.82 -7.65 5.74
N GLY A 336 -0.46 -7.82 5.43
CA GLY A 336 -1.37 -6.75 5.04
C GLY A 336 -1.70 -5.80 6.19
N ALA A 337 -1.57 -6.25 7.45
CA ALA A 337 -1.69 -5.39 8.63
C ALA A 337 -0.41 -4.56 8.91
N ASP A 338 0.71 -4.91 8.29
CA ASP A 338 1.98 -4.20 8.49
C ASP A 338 2.11 -3.00 7.52
N PRO A 339 2.20 -1.75 8.03
CA PRO A 339 2.27 -0.53 7.21
C PRO A 339 3.52 -0.37 6.34
N GLY A 340 4.52 -1.24 6.50
CA GLY A 340 5.77 -1.24 5.74
C GLY A 340 5.87 -2.39 4.73
N ALA A 341 5.21 -3.52 4.99
CA ALA A 341 5.29 -4.71 4.14
C ALA A 341 4.27 -4.73 3.02
N LEU A 342 2.97 -4.65 3.35
CA LEU A 342 1.88 -4.74 2.37
C LEU A 342 0.67 -3.89 2.76
N ALA A 343 0.74 -2.98 3.73
CA ALA A 343 -0.25 -1.92 3.91
C ALA A 343 0.37 -0.57 3.55
N LEU A 344 -0.35 0.27 2.79
CA LEU A 344 0.02 1.67 2.62
C LEU A 344 -1.06 2.55 3.25
N GLY A 345 -0.68 3.20 4.35
CA GLY A 345 -1.59 4.04 5.12
C GLY A 345 -2.83 3.28 5.54
N GLY A 346 -2.71 2.23 6.37
CA GLY A 346 -3.84 1.48 6.92
C GLY A 346 -4.68 0.67 5.91
N THR A 347 -4.44 0.85 4.61
CA THR A 347 -5.10 0.11 3.55
C THR A 347 -4.29 -1.14 3.22
N ARG A 348 -4.87 -2.32 3.47
CA ARG A 348 -4.30 -3.60 3.07
C ARG A 348 -4.12 -3.60 1.56
N GLN A 349 -2.88 -3.75 1.10
CA GLN A 349 -2.63 -3.94 -0.33
C GLN A 349 -2.90 -5.36 -0.78
N VAL A 350 -2.94 -6.30 0.15
CA VAL A 350 -3.11 -7.73 -0.06
C VAL A 350 -3.91 -8.23 1.14
N ASP A 351 -5.11 -8.76 0.92
CA ASP A 351 -5.92 -9.35 1.99
C ASP A 351 -6.27 -10.82 1.67
N SER A 352 -6.58 -11.58 2.72
CA SER A 352 -7.01 -12.97 2.62
C SER A 352 -7.92 -13.32 3.79
N PHE A 353 -8.94 -14.14 3.56
CA PHE A 353 -10.00 -14.33 4.54
C PHE A 353 -9.91 -15.70 5.24
N PRO A 354 -10.14 -15.79 6.57
CA PRO A 354 -9.94 -17.01 7.37
C PRO A 354 -10.99 -18.10 7.08
N ILE A 355 -10.69 -19.39 7.21
CA ILE A 355 -11.61 -20.47 6.78
C ILE A 355 -12.83 -20.72 7.69
N THR A 356 -12.89 -20.17 8.90
CA THR A 356 -14.00 -20.44 9.81
C THR A 356 -15.26 -19.65 9.44
N GLY A 357 -16.29 -20.35 8.97
CA GLY A 357 -17.66 -19.82 8.77
C GLY A 357 -18.19 -19.99 7.34
N ALA A 358 -19.48 -20.34 7.22
CA ALA A 358 -20.20 -20.49 5.95
C ALA A 358 -20.61 -19.15 5.30
N SER A 359 -20.32 -18.02 5.95
CA SER A 359 -20.74 -16.71 5.47
C SER A 359 -19.90 -16.26 4.26
N PRO A 360 -20.53 -15.66 3.23
CA PRO A 360 -19.83 -15.00 2.15
C PRO A 360 -18.84 -13.96 2.66
N ILE A 361 -17.76 -13.76 1.89
CA ILE A 361 -16.73 -12.76 2.17
C ILE A 361 -16.88 -11.59 1.21
N ALA A 362 -16.94 -10.38 1.77
CA ALA A 362 -16.74 -9.17 1.00
C ALA A 362 -15.23 -9.04 0.74
N THR A 363 -14.81 -9.28 -0.50
CA THR A 363 -13.39 -9.25 -0.87
C THR A 363 -12.87 -7.83 -1.03
N GLN A 364 -13.78 -6.88 -1.18
CA GLN A 364 -13.52 -5.45 -1.17
C GLN A 364 -14.54 -4.74 -0.29
N ASP A 365 -14.18 -3.54 0.17
CA ASP A 365 -15.05 -2.69 0.98
C ASP A 365 -16.31 -2.34 0.17
N PRO A 366 -17.51 -2.77 0.62
CA PRO A 366 -18.77 -2.52 -0.10
C PRO A 366 -19.10 -1.04 -0.30
N ALA A 367 -18.53 -0.14 0.52
CA ALA A 367 -18.68 1.30 0.35
C ALA A 367 -17.89 1.83 -0.87
N THR A 368 -16.85 1.11 -1.30
CA THR A 368 -15.98 1.48 -2.42
C THR A 368 -16.24 0.66 -3.68
N VAL A 369 -16.51 -0.64 -3.55
CA VAL A 369 -16.80 -1.55 -4.67
C VAL A 369 -18.01 -2.42 -4.31
N PRO A 370 -19.23 -1.95 -4.60
CA PRO A 370 -20.45 -2.68 -4.28
C PRO A 370 -20.51 -4.03 -5.00
N GLY A 371 -20.97 -5.07 -4.31
CA GLY A 371 -21.24 -6.38 -4.93
C GLY A 371 -20.05 -7.33 -5.02
N CYS A 372 -18.85 -6.95 -4.54
CA CYS A 372 -17.71 -7.86 -4.44
C CYS A 372 -17.81 -8.80 -3.22
N THR A 373 -18.77 -9.71 -3.29
CA THR A 373 -19.00 -10.76 -2.29
C THR A 373 -18.89 -12.13 -2.95
N ILE A 374 -18.06 -13.02 -2.41
CA ILE A 374 -17.89 -14.39 -2.90
C ILE A 374 -18.13 -15.42 -1.81
N THR A 375 -18.44 -16.65 -2.20
CA THR A 375 -18.36 -17.80 -1.29
C THR A 375 -16.90 -17.99 -0.87
N ARG A 376 -16.69 -18.13 0.44
CA ARG A 376 -15.36 -18.32 1.03
C ARG A 376 -14.66 -19.56 0.43
N PRO A 377 -13.47 -19.42 -0.17
CA PRO A 377 -12.72 -20.58 -0.66
C PRO A 377 -12.21 -21.46 0.49
N ALA A 378 -12.47 -22.78 0.40
CA ALA A 378 -12.07 -23.75 1.41
C ALA A 378 -10.77 -24.50 1.09
N SER A 379 -10.23 -24.32 -0.13
CA SER A 379 -9.08 -25.06 -0.65
C SER A 379 -8.28 -24.21 -1.65
N GLN A 380 -7.07 -24.66 -1.98
CA GLN A 380 -6.27 -24.05 -3.05
C GLN A 380 -7.01 -24.07 -4.38
N ALA A 381 -7.62 -25.21 -4.73
CA ALA A 381 -8.42 -25.34 -5.94
C ALA A 381 -9.58 -24.32 -5.95
N ALA A 382 -10.28 -24.14 -4.82
CA ALA A 382 -11.34 -23.15 -4.71
C ALA A 382 -10.82 -21.72 -4.84
N GLY A 383 -9.63 -21.42 -4.32
CA GLY A 383 -8.98 -20.11 -4.48
C GLY A 383 -8.64 -19.81 -5.94
N ARG A 384 -8.02 -20.78 -6.64
CA ARG A 384 -7.76 -20.73 -8.08
C ARG A 384 -9.06 -20.54 -8.88
N SER A 385 -10.11 -21.29 -8.55
CA SER A 385 -11.43 -21.15 -9.19
C SER A 385 -12.06 -19.78 -8.96
N ALA A 386 -11.97 -19.22 -7.75
CA ALA A 386 -12.50 -17.89 -7.43
C ALA A 386 -11.77 -16.79 -8.22
N LEU A 387 -10.44 -16.89 -8.34
CA LEU A 387 -9.65 -16.00 -9.19
C LEU A 387 -10.09 -16.09 -10.65
N LEU A 388 -10.14 -17.30 -11.22
CA LEU A 388 -10.56 -17.50 -12.61
C LEU A 388 -11.97 -16.99 -12.90
N ALA A 389 -12.91 -17.18 -11.95
CA ALA A 389 -14.26 -16.65 -12.05
C ALA A 389 -14.26 -15.11 -12.09
N SER A 390 -13.48 -14.46 -11.22
CA SER A 390 -13.37 -12.99 -11.20
C SER A 390 -12.73 -12.43 -12.47
N LEU A 391 -11.68 -13.09 -12.98
CA LEU A 391 -11.01 -12.71 -14.22
C LEU A 391 -11.93 -12.88 -15.43
N SER A 392 -12.67 -13.98 -15.50
CA SER A 392 -13.61 -14.24 -16.59
C SER A 392 -14.79 -13.25 -16.58
N ALA A 393 -15.23 -12.85 -15.38
CA ALA A 393 -16.28 -11.85 -15.21
C ALA A 393 -15.80 -10.41 -15.41
N GLY A 394 -14.48 -10.17 -15.37
CA GLY A 394 -13.89 -8.83 -15.44
C GLY A 394 -14.28 -7.92 -14.27
N ASN A 395 -14.70 -8.48 -13.13
CA ASN A 395 -15.30 -7.70 -12.03
C ASN A 395 -14.30 -7.19 -10.99
N GLY A 396 -13.03 -7.60 -11.07
CA GLY A 396 -11.96 -7.16 -10.17
C GLY A 396 -12.11 -7.60 -8.71
N CYS A 397 -13.13 -8.38 -8.35
CA CYS A 397 -13.40 -8.77 -6.97
C CYS A 397 -12.32 -9.69 -6.39
N VAL A 398 -11.61 -10.46 -7.22
CA VAL A 398 -10.45 -11.28 -6.85
C VAL A 398 -9.38 -11.07 -7.91
N GLN A 399 -8.24 -10.49 -7.52
CA GLN A 399 -7.15 -10.12 -8.42
C GLN A 399 -5.96 -11.09 -8.33
N PHE A 400 -5.84 -11.81 -7.21
CA PHE A 400 -4.86 -12.87 -7.03
C PHE A 400 -5.39 -13.97 -6.10
N ALA A 401 -4.73 -15.12 -6.10
CA ALA A 401 -4.94 -16.18 -5.12
C ALA A 401 -3.61 -16.61 -4.51
N GLN A 402 -3.64 -17.31 -3.39
CA GLN A 402 -2.48 -17.99 -2.81
C GLN A 402 -2.57 -19.49 -3.05
N ALA A 403 -1.41 -20.09 -3.28
CA ALA A 403 -1.27 -21.53 -3.45
C ALA A 403 -0.14 -22.07 -2.56
N GLU A 404 -0.37 -23.25 -2.02
CA GLU A 404 0.56 -24.02 -1.18
C GLU A 404 1.21 -25.18 -1.95
N SER A 405 0.89 -25.30 -3.24
CA SER A 405 1.44 -26.26 -4.18
C SER A 405 1.38 -25.69 -5.59
N LEU A 406 2.15 -26.27 -6.51
CA LEU A 406 2.17 -25.86 -7.91
C LEU A 406 1.08 -26.60 -8.70
N ASP A 407 0.18 -25.85 -9.34
CA ASP A 407 -0.84 -26.39 -10.25
C ASP A 407 -0.80 -25.68 -11.61
N LEU A 408 -0.08 -26.29 -12.55
CA LEU A 408 0.03 -25.82 -13.94
C LEU A 408 -1.00 -26.46 -14.89
N SER A 409 -2.11 -26.99 -14.36
CA SER A 409 -3.21 -27.43 -15.20
C SER A 409 -3.74 -26.27 -16.06
N PRO A 410 -4.24 -26.54 -17.29
CA PRO A 410 -4.74 -25.51 -18.20
C PRO A 410 -5.74 -24.55 -17.52
N ALA A 411 -5.61 -23.26 -17.82
CA ALA A 411 -6.43 -22.19 -17.27
C ALA A 411 -6.77 -21.17 -18.35
N SER A 412 -7.99 -20.64 -18.30
CA SER A 412 -8.43 -19.53 -19.15
C SER A 412 -9.20 -18.52 -18.30
N PRO A 413 -8.72 -17.27 -18.15
CA PRO A 413 -7.42 -16.75 -18.60
C PRO A 413 -6.22 -17.49 -18.00
N ARG A 414 -5.05 -17.41 -18.66
CA ARG A 414 -3.81 -18.02 -18.17
C ARG A 414 -3.39 -17.42 -16.83
N LEU A 415 -2.75 -18.24 -16.00
CA LEU A 415 -2.25 -17.87 -14.68
C LEU A 415 -0.72 -18.03 -14.59
N ALA A 416 -0.10 -17.22 -13.75
CA ALA A 416 1.29 -17.31 -13.35
C ALA A 416 1.38 -17.64 -11.85
N TYR A 417 2.25 -18.60 -11.51
CA TYR A 417 2.56 -18.99 -10.14
C TYR A 417 3.88 -18.37 -9.73
N VAL A 418 3.81 -17.29 -8.98
CA VAL A 418 4.98 -16.52 -8.56
C VAL A 418 5.41 -17.00 -7.17
N PRO A 419 6.51 -17.75 -7.04
CA PRO A 419 6.96 -18.23 -5.74
C PRO A 419 7.42 -17.05 -4.89
N TYR A 420 7.12 -17.07 -3.60
CA TYR A 420 7.52 -15.99 -2.69
C TYR A 420 8.17 -16.48 -1.39
N SER A 421 7.75 -17.63 -0.87
CA SER A 421 8.26 -18.15 0.39
C SER A 421 8.25 -19.67 0.42
N ARG A 422 8.91 -20.21 1.44
CA ARG A 422 8.92 -21.60 1.85
C ARG A 422 8.53 -21.67 3.30
N GLU A 423 7.74 -22.68 3.64
CA GLU A 423 7.34 -22.94 5.02
C GLU A 423 7.68 -24.36 5.45
N ASN A 424 7.95 -24.50 6.73
CA ASN A 424 8.17 -25.78 7.36
C ASN A 424 6.82 -26.37 7.80
N VAL A 425 6.68 -27.68 7.60
CA VAL A 425 5.48 -28.43 8.01
C VAL A 425 5.88 -29.52 8.99
N THR A 426 5.25 -29.55 10.15
CA THR A 426 5.49 -30.54 11.21
C THR A 426 4.16 -30.95 11.82
N TYR A 427 4.15 -31.47 13.04
CA TYR A 427 2.94 -31.83 13.78
C TYR A 427 2.84 -31.07 15.10
N ALA A 428 1.64 -30.99 15.64
CA ALA A 428 1.32 -30.46 16.96
C ALA A 428 0.70 -31.57 17.83
N ILE A 429 0.97 -31.48 19.13
CA ILE A 429 0.40 -32.32 20.18
C ILE A 429 -0.03 -31.42 21.34
N SER A 430 -0.97 -31.89 22.16
CA SER A 430 -1.34 -31.19 23.41
C SER A 430 -0.14 -31.00 24.33
N VAL A 431 -0.06 -29.88 25.06
CA VAL A 431 1.03 -29.66 26.03
C VAL A 431 0.99 -30.65 27.21
N VAL A 432 -0.20 -31.17 27.52
CA VAL A 432 -0.42 -32.19 28.56
C VAL A 432 -0.33 -33.63 28.01
N SER A 433 -0.07 -33.79 26.71
CA SER A 433 0.12 -35.10 26.09
C SER A 433 1.39 -35.79 26.59
N ALA A 434 1.27 -37.10 26.82
CA ALA A 434 2.40 -38.00 27.08
C ALA A 434 3.14 -38.42 25.78
N LEU A 435 2.65 -38.01 24.61
CA LEU A 435 3.30 -38.31 23.33
C LEU A 435 4.70 -37.70 23.27
N PRO A 436 5.68 -38.42 22.69
CA PRO A 436 7.01 -37.87 22.42
C PRO A 436 6.92 -36.56 21.64
N LYS A 437 7.71 -35.57 22.04
CA LYS A 437 7.88 -34.33 21.28
C LYS A 437 8.71 -34.55 20.00
N ASN A 438 9.45 -35.66 19.91
CA ASN A 438 10.34 -35.95 18.80
C ASN A 438 10.00 -37.31 18.20
N PHE A 439 9.75 -37.34 16.89
CA PHE A 439 9.57 -38.55 16.10
C PHE A 439 10.55 -38.53 14.92
N THR A 440 10.98 -39.69 14.45
CA THR A 440 11.59 -39.80 13.12
C THR A 440 10.50 -39.75 12.05
N LEU A 441 10.85 -39.41 10.81
CA LEU A 441 9.88 -39.46 9.71
C LEU A 441 9.32 -40.88 9.52
N ALA A 442 10.14 -41.91 9.69
CA ALA A 442 9.71 -43.30 9.64
C ALA A 442 8.70 -43.64 10.75
N GLN A 443 8.90 -43.13 11.97
CA GLN A 443 7.93 -43.30 13.06
C GLN A 443 6.60 -42.62 12.71
N LEU A 444 6.61 -41.40 12.20
CA LEU A 444 5.38 -40.72 11.75
C LEU A 444 4.68 -41.52 10.66
N GLN A 445 5.41 -42.02 9.66
CA GLN A 445 4.86 -42.88 8.61
C GLN A 445 4.21 -44.14 9.18
N THR A 446 4.86 -44.82 10.13
CA THR A 446 4.29 -45.98 10.84
C THR A 446 3.01 -45.61 11.58
N ILE A 447 2.97 -44.45 12.25
CA ILE A 447 1.78 -43.97 12.98
C ILE A 447 0.63 -43.69 12.03
N TYR A 448 0.84 -42.89 10.97
CA TYR A 448 -0.18 -42.53 9.99
C TYR A 448 -0.67 -43.75 9.18
N ARG A 449 0.15 -44.80 9.03
CA ARG A 449 -0.24 -46.07 8.41
C ARG A 449 -0.89 -47.06 9.39
N CYS A 450 -1.13 -46.67 10.64
CA CYS A 450 -1.68 -47.52 11.71
C CYS A 450 -0.85 -48.79 11.98
N GLN A 451 0.47 -48.70 11.84
CA GLN A 451 1.42 -49.81 12.01
C GLN A 451 2.20 -49.72 13.34
N GLY A 452 1.70 -48.96 14.32
CA GLY A 452 2.40 -48.66 15.58
C GLY A 452 1.50 -48.75 16.82
N ASN A 453 1.72 -47.87 17.80
CA ASN A 453 0.93 -47.85 19.04
C ASN A 453 -0.55 -47.58 18.73
N PRO A 454 -1.49 -48.48 19.08
CA PRO A 454 -2.91 -48.34 18.74
C PRO A 454 -3.61 -47.22 19.52
N SER A 455 -2.98 -46.67 20.57
CA SER A 455 -3.49 -45.51 21.29
C SER A 455 -3.27 -44.20 20.54
N TYR A 456 -2.35 -44.14 19.58
CA TYR A 456 -2.10 -42.90 18.84
C TYR A 456 -3.23 -42.63 17.85
N ARG A 457 -3.61 -41.36 17.74
CA ARG A 457 -4.71 -40.88 16.90
C ARG A 457 -4.15 -39.88 15.88
N PRO A 458 -3.53 -40.34 14.77
CA PRO A 458 -3.12 -39.42 13.71
C PRO A 458 -4.35 -38.76 13.08
N MET A 459 -4.20 -37.48 12.73
CA MET A 459 -5.26 -36.67 12.14
C MET A 459 -4.85 -36.17 10.76
N LEU A 460 -5.80 -36.11 9.83
CA LEU A 460 -5.64 -35.38 8.58
C LEU A 460 -6.55 -34.15 8.53
N PRO A 461 -6.02 -32.99 8.11
CA PRO A 461 -6.86 -31.83 7.83
C PRO A 461 -7.86 -32.12 6.71
N ALA A 462 -8.85 -31.24 6.58
CA ALA A 462 -9.87 -31.30 5.53
C ALA A 462 -9.28 -31.58 4.12
N ALA A 463 -10.01 -32.40 3.35
CA ALA A 463 -9.66 -32.77 1.98
C ALA A 463 -9.48 -31.55 1.07
N GLY A 464 -8.50 -31.61 0.17
CA GLY A 464 -8.16 -30.52 -0.77
C GLY A 464 -7.38 -29.36 -0.16
N SER A 465 -6.99 -29.42 1.12
CA SER A 465 -5.99 -28.48 1.66
C SER A 465 -4.59 -28.87 1.22
N GLY A 466 -3.77 -27.89 0.83
CA GLY A 466 -2.38 -28.15 0.46
C GLY A 466 -1.59 -28.77 1.61
N LEU A 467 -1.95 -28.47 2.86
CA LEU A 467 -1.31 -29.05 4.05
C LEU A 467 -1.55 -30.56 4.11
N ARG A 468 -2.79 -31.00 3.86
CA ARG A 468 -3.13 -32.42 3.76
C ARG A 468 -2.40 -33.07 2.59
N GLU A 469 -2.43 -32.47 1.40
CA GLU A 469 -1.77 -33.02 0.20
C GLU A 469 -0.28 -33.23 0.45
N PHE A 470 0.41 -32.20 0.95
CA PHE A 470 1.82 -32.27 1.31
C PHE A 470 2.08 -33.34 2.37
N TRP A 471 1.28 -33.36 3.45
CA TRP A 471 1.47 -34.31 4.53
C TRP A 471 1.25 -35.75 4.08
N VAL A 472 0.19 -36.02 3.32
CA VAL A 472 -0.08 -37.35 2.74
C VAL A 472 1.07 -37.78 1.82
N ALA A 473 1.64 -36.85 1.03
CA ALA A 473 2.81 -37.12 0.19
C ALA A 473 4.04 -37.57 1.01
N GLN A 474 4.21 -37.06 2.23
CA GLN A 474 5.29 -37.49 3.12
C GLN A 474 4.98 -38.78 3.88
N MET A 475 3.69 -39.03 4.19
CA MET A 475 3.28 -40.16 5.03
C MET A 475 3.02 -41.45 4.23
N TYR A 476 2.60 -41.38 2.97
CA TYR A 476 2.18 -42.54 2.19
C TYR A 476 3.01 -42.73 0.91
N PRO A 477 3.30 -43.97 0.50
CA PRO A 477 3.99 -44.25 -0.76
C PRO A 477 3.18 -43.69 -1.94
N GLY A 478 3.85 -43.01 -2.87
CA GLY A 478 3.21 -42.38 -4.03
C GLY A 478 2.31 -41.19 -3.69
N GLY A 479 2.24 -40.77 -2.40
CA GLY A 479 1.42 -39.67 -1.94
C GLY A 479 -0.08 -39.87 -2.06
N VAL A 480 -0.52 -41.13 -2.04
CA VAL A 480 -1.94 -41.49 -2.13
C VAL A 480 -2.42 -42.07 -0.81
N LEU A 481 -3.47 -41.47 -0.25
CA LEU A 481 -4.17 -42.02 0.92
C LEU A 481 -4.97 -43.27 0.50
N PRO A 482 -4.90 -44.39 1.24
CA PRO A 482 -5.74 -45.56 0.96
C PRO A 482 -7.24 -45.23 1.02
N SER A 483 -8.03 -45.93 0.21
CA SER A 483 -9.49 -45.86 0.24
C SER A 483 -10.05 -47.27 0.54
N PRO A 484 -10.70 -47.48 1.70
CA PRO A 484 -10.96 -46.50 2.76
C PRO A 484 -9.68 -46.10 3.54
N PRO A 485 -9.67 -44.93 4.21
CA PRO A 485 -8.57 -44.53 5.09
C PRO A 485 -8.31 -45.56 6.21
N PRO A 486 -7.06 -45.69 6.70
CA PRO A 486 -6.74 -46.57 7.81
C PRO A 486 -7.58 -46.28 9.06
N ALA A 487 -8.02 -47.32 9.78
CA ALA A 487 -9.01 -47.20 10.86
C ALA A 487 -8.59 -46.33 12.06
N CYS A 488 -7.28 -46.17 12.32
CA CYS A 488 -6.79 -45.28 13.39
C CYS A 488 -6.73 -43.80 13.00
N LEU A 489 -6.84 -43.51 11.70
CA LEU A 489 -6.69 -42.18 11.13
C LEU A 489 -8.03 -41.44 11.22
N GLN A 490 -8.03 -40.31 11.93
CA GLN A 490 -9.15 -39.37 11.89
C GLN A 490 -9.04 -38.52 10.61
N ASP A 491 -9.97 -38.73 9.69
CA ASP A 491 -9.96 -38.10 8.37
C ASP A 491 -11.01 -37.00 8.27
N GLY A 492 -10.54 -35.74 8.25
CA GLY A 492 -11.37 -34.57 8.02
C GLY A 492 -12.25 -34.15 9.21
N PHE A 493 -12.55 -35.06 10.13
CA PHE A 493 -13.32 -34.83 11.35
C PHE A 493 -12.66 -35.49 12.56
N ASP A 494 -12.73 -34.83 13.71
CA ASP A 494 -12.31 -35.39 14.98
C ASP A 494 -13.34 -36.39 15.54
N GLU A 495 -13.06 -36.94 16.72
CA GLU A 495 -13.91 -37.92 17.41
C GLU A 495 -15.30 -37.38 17.81
N PHE A 496 -15.50 -36.06 17.79
CA PHE A 496 -16.77 -35.39 18.08
C PHE A 496 -17.49 -34.91 16.80
N GLY A 497 -16.97 -35.24 15.62
CA GLY A 497 -17.52 -34.79 14.35
C GLY A 497 -17.23 -33.32 14.03
N VAL A 498 -16.25 -32.71 14.69
CA VAL A 498 -15.80 -31.35 14.38
C VAL A 498 -14.79 -31.41 13.23
N PRO A 499 -14.93 -30.56 12.19
CA PRO A 499 -13.97 -30.52 11.10
C PRO A 499 -12.54 -30.25 11.59
N ILE A 500 -11.60 -31.06 11.13
CA ILE A 500 -10.16 -30.87 11.35
C ILE A 500 -9.70 -29.77 10.40
N ALA A 501 -9.98 -28.52 10.79
CA ALA A 501 -9.59 -27.36 10.02
C ALA A 501 -8.06 -27.20 10.08
N PRO A 502 -7.37 -26.98 8.94
CA PRO A 502 -5.94 -26.73 8.95
C PRO A 502 -5.56 -25.48 9.77
N ASN A 503 -6.53 -24.61 10.10
CA ASN A 503 -6.33 -23.29 10.69
C ASN A 503 -7.19 -22.95 11.92
N ALA A 504 -8.08 -23.84 12.35
CA ALA A 504 -8.91 -23.56 13.52
C ALA A 504 -8.60 -24.50 14.67
N GLY A 505 -8.28 -25.77 14.40
CA GLY A 505 -8.13 -26.79 15.44
C GLY A 505 -9.42 -27.02 16.23
N GLY A 506 -9.83 -28.28 16.37
CA GLY A 506 -10.47 -28.67 17.62
C GLY A 506 -9.41 -28.69 18.74
N PRO A 507 -9.81 -28.69 20.02
CA PRO A 507 -8.87 -28.91 21.11
C PRO A 507 -8.16 -30.25 20.90
N VAL A 508 -6.85 -30.21 20.66
CA VAL A 508 -6.05 -31.42 20.47
C VAL A 508 -5.99 -32.19 21.79
N ASN A 509 -6.44 -33.43 21.80
CA ASN A 509 -6.47 -34.27 22.99
C ASN A 509 -5.07 -34.87 23.30
N ASN A 510 -4.99 -35.73 24.33
CA ASN A 510 -3.72 -36.26 24.80
C ASN A 510 -3.06 -37.28 23.86
N PHE A 511 -3.76 -37.78 22.84
CA PHE A 511 -3.30 -38.86 21.96
C PHE A 511 -3.27 -38.47 20.47
N GLU A 512 -3.74 -37.26 20.15
CA GLU A 512 -3.83 -36.76 18.80
C GLU A 512 -2.51 -36.17 18.29
N ILE A 513 -2.24 -36.43 17.00
CA ILE A 513 -1.08 -35.92 16.27
C ILE A 513 -1.61 -35.22 15.03
N VAL A 514 -1.45 -33.89 14.97
CA VAL A 514 -2.07 -33.04 13.94
C VAL A 514 -1.00 -32.35 13.12
N PRO A 515 -0.99 -32.45 11.78
CA PRO A 515 -0.03 -31.72 10.97
C PRO A 515 -0.32 -30.22 10.98
N VAL A 516 0.72 -29.40 11.01
CA VAL A 516 0.64 -27.94 11.10
C VAL A 516 1.71 -27.26 10.26
N SER A 517 1.35 -26.12 9.65
CA SER A 517 2.31 -25.15 9.13
C SER A 517 2.95 -24.40 10.30
N VAL A 518 4.28 -24.33 10.34
CA VAL A 518 5.03 -23.64 11.41
C VAL A 518 4.71 -22.14 11.44
N PRO A 519 4.70 -21.43 10.29
CA PRO A 519 4.35 -20.02 10.31
C PRO A 519 2.91 -19.75 10.69
N GLN A 520 1.98 -20.57 10.25
CA GLN A 520 0.59 -20.48 10.66
C GLN A 520 0.45 -20.66 12.17
N TRP A 521 1.12 -21.68 12.74
CA TRP A 521 1.11 -21.94 14.18
C TRP A 521 1.64 -20.74 14.97
N THR A 522 2.70 -20.11 14.46
CA THR A 522 3.34 -18.94 15.07
C THR A 522 2.45 -17.70 15.00
N ALA A 523 1.79 -17.47 13.87
CA ALA A 523 0.88 -16.35 13.68
C ALA A 523 -0.34 -16.42 14.62
N GLN A 524 -0.89 -17.63 14.81
CA GLN A 524 -1.98 -17.88 15.75
C GLN A 524 -1.55 -17.65 17.20
N ALA A 525 -0.38 -18.18 17.60
CA ALA A 525 0.18 -17.97 18.93
C ALA A 525 0.46 -16.49 19.24
N ALA A 526 0.74 -15.68 18.21
CA ALA A 526 0.94 -14.25 18.32
C ALA A 526 -0.36 -13.43 18.37
N GLY A 527 -1.55 -14.05 18.32
CA GLY A 527 -2.84 -13.38 18.37
C GLY A 527 -3.21 -12.60 17.11
N VAL A 528 -2.53 -12.87 15.98
CA VAL A 528 -2.83 -12.23 14.69
C VAL A 528 -4.20 -12.67 14.14
N VAL A 529 -4.65 -13.86 14.54
CA VAL A 529 -5.97 -14.42 14.22
C VAL A 529 -6.76 -14.54 15.51
N THR A 530 -7.98 -14.02 15.52
CA THR A 530 -8.83 -13.95 16.73
C THR A 530 -9.51 -15.27 17.10
N THR A 531 -9.43 -16.29 16.24
CA THR A 531 -9.95 -17.64 16.47
C THR A 531 -8.83 -18.67 16.44
N ASP A 532 -8.26 -18.98 17.62
CA ASP A 532 -7.40 -20.17 17.82
C ASP A 532 -8.15 -21.22 18.65
N GLY A 533 -8.72 -22.23 17.98
CA GLY A 533 -9.48 -23.32 18.59
C GLY A 533 -8.64 -24.53 19.00
N ARG A 534 -7.32 -24.51 18.74
CA ARG A 534 -6.42 -25.67 18.99
C ARG A 534 -6.24 -26.00 20.47
N GLY A 535 -6.60 -25.09 21.37
CA GLY A 535 -6.22 -25.17 22.79
C GLY A 535 -4.71 -25.00 22.99
N VAL A 536 -4.19 -25.41 24.15
CA VAL A 536 -2.76 -25.26 24.48
C VAL A 536 -1.97 -26.41 23.84
N THR A 537 -1.32 -26.14 22.70
CA THR A 537 -0.52 -27.13 21.95
C THR A 537 0.95 -26.77 21.93
N ARG A 538 1.80 -27.79 21.74
CA ARG A 538 3.23 -27.63 21.44
C ARG A 538 3.55 -28.29 20.10
N ILE A 539 4.51 -27.70 19.40
CA ILE A 539 4.95 -28.21 18.11
C ILE A 539 6.02 -29.31 18.27
N GLY A 540 5.91 -30.34 17.44
CA GLY A 540 6.77 -31.50 17.39
C GLY A 540 8.05 -31.27 16.60
N GLN A 541 9.08 -32.05 16.95
CA GLN A 541 10.35 -32.17 16.27
C GLN A 541 10.34 -33.42 15.38
N ILE A 542 11.03 -33.32 14.25
CA ILE A 542 11.25 -34.43 13.33
C ILE A 542 12.76 -34.66 13.26
N GLU A 543 13.18 -35.90 13.51
CA GLU A 543 14.60 -36.29 13.51
C GLU A 543 15.48 -35.46 14.45
N GLY A 544 14.92 -35.07 15.60
CA GLY A 544 15.60 -34.22 16.59
C GLY A 544 15.81 -32.77 16.16
N ARG A 545 15.33 -32.40 14.96
CA ARG A 545 15.47 -31.03 14.44
C ARG A 545 14.31 -30.17 14.90
N SER A 546 14.65 -28.95 15.31
CA SER A 546 13.65 -27.93 15.60
C SER A 546 12.92 -27.54 14.30
N PRO A 547 11.59 -27.42 14.31
CA PRO A 547 10.83 -26.95 13.16
C PRO A 547 11.11 -25.48 12.80
N PHE A 548 11.88 -24.76 13.62
CA PHE A 548 12.36 -23.40 13.33
C PHE A 548 13.78 -23.37 12.75
N ALA A 549 14.51 -24.50 12.76
CA ALA A 549 15.90 -24.57 12.32
C ALA A 549 16.02 -24.54 10.80
N GLY A 550 16.93 -23.72 10.25
CA GLY A 550 17.16 -23.45 8.81
C GLY A 550 17.29 -24.66 7.88
N ASP A 551 17.56 -25.83 8.44
CA ASP A 551 17.80 -27.12 7.79
C ASP A 551 16.70 -28.16 8.08
N PHE A 552 15.54 -27.73 8.59
CA PHE A 552 14.38 -28.60 8.79
C PHE A 552 13.94 -29.28 7.48
N GLY A 553 13.68 -30.59 7.54
CA GLY A 553 13.57 -31.44 6.34
C GLY A 553 12.23 -31.44 5.61
N LEU A 554 11.12 -31.09 6.28
CA LEU A 554 9.78 -31.04 5.67
C LEU A 554 9.43 -29.59 5.33
N VAL A 555 9.68 -29.22 4.08
CA VAL A 555 9.50 -27.86 3.55
C VAL A 555 8.63 -27.89 2.30
N ARG A 556 7.72 -26.92 2.16
CA ARG A 556 6.94 -26.71 0.93
C ARG A 556 7.00 -25.27 0.44
N ASP A 557 6.85 -25.10 -0.86
CA ASP A 557 6.86 -23.82 -1.54
C ASP A 557 5.47 -23.15 -1.48
N LEU A 558 5.48 -21.82 -1.38
CA LEU A 558 4.29 -20.98 -1.40
C LEU A 558 4.32 -20.05 -2.62
N TYR A 559 3.18 -19.92 -3.29
CA TYR A 559 3.03 -19.17 -4.54
C TYR A 559 1.91 -18.14 -4.46
N ALA A 560 2.15 -16.96 -5.02
CA ALA A 560 1.10 -16.03 -5.41
C ALA A 560 0.64 -16.38 -6.83
N VAL A 561 -0.65 -16.60 -7.01
CA VAL A 561 -1.25 -16.93 -8.30
C VAL A 561 -1.89 -15.67 -8.85
N ILE A 562 -1.39 -15.20 -9.99
CA ILE A 562 -1.84 -13.96 -10.66
C ILE A 562 -2.16 -14.24 -12.13
N PRO A 563 -2.92 -13.39 -12.83
CA PRO A 563 -3.11 -13.49 -14.28
C PRO A 563 -1.77 -13.44 -15.01
N ALA A 564 -1.57 -14.31 -16.00
CA ALA A 564 -0.35 -14.30 -16.81
C ALA A 564 -0.17 -12.97 -17.58
N SER A 565 -1.27 -12.28 -17.91
CA SER A 565 -1.26 -10.93 -18.49
C SER A 565 -0.61 -9.89 -17.59
N ALA A 566 -0.51 -10.13 -16.27
CA ALA A 566 0.21 -9.27 -15.34
C ALA A 566 1.73 -9.44 -15.40
N VAL A 567 2.23 -10.48 -16.09
CA VAL A 567 3.66 -10.84 -16.15
C VAL A 567 4.24 -10.99 -17.55
N THR A 568 3.42 -11.02 -18.61
CA THR A 568 3.86 -11.13 -20.01
C THR A 568 3.21 -10.05 -20.89
N GLY A 569 4.00 -9.35 -21.72
CA GLY A 569 3.52 -8.45 -22.77
C GLY A 569 4.14 -7.04 -22.78
N ALA A 570 4.09 -6.35 -23.93
CA ALA A 570 4.58 -4.96 -24.11
C ALA A 570 3.70 -3.90 -23.41
N ALA A 571 2.46 -4.27 -23.04
CA ALA A 571 1.58 -3.50 -22.19
C ALA A 571 1.40 -4.29 -20.88
N LEU A 572 2.18 -3.95 -19.86
CA LEU A 572 1.97 -4.44 -18.50
C LEU A 572 0.66 -3.81 -17.99
N THR A 573 -0.46 -4.49 -18.24
CA THR A 573 -1.82 -3.92 -18.04
C THR A 573 -2.19 -3.73 -16.57
N ASP A 574 -1.54 -4.43 -15.65
CA ASP A 574 -1.75 -4.28 -14.21
C ASP A 574 -0.42 -4.13 -13.47
N LEU A 575 0.10 -2.90 -13.46
CA LEU A 575 1.32 -2.51 -12.73
C LEU A 575 1.22 -2.82 -11.22
N ARG A 576 0.00 -2.97 -10.70
CA ARG A 576 -0.29 -3.22 -9.30
C ARG A 576 0.19 -4.60 -8.88
N LEU A 577 -0.26 -5.62 -9.60
CA LEU A 577 0.13 -7.01 -9.37
C LEU A 577 1.64 -7.22 -9.54
N ARG A 578 2.23 -6.55 -10.55
CA ARG A 578 3.67 -6.61 -10.78
C ARG A 578 4.46 -6.09 -9.58
N ASN A 579 4.15 -4.89 -9.09
CA ASN A 579 4.88 -4.27 -7.99
C ASN A 579 4.79 -5.08 -6.68
N VAL A 580 3.68 -5.78 -6.47
CA VAL A 580 3.46 -6.57 -5.25
C VAL A 580 4.11 -7.94 -5.33
N PHE A 581 4.04 -8.62 -6.48
CA PHE A 581 4.41 -10.03 -6.60
C PHE A 581 5.65 -10.31 -7.45
N VAL A 582 5.98 -9.48 -8.44
CA VAL A 582 6.94 -9.81 -9.51
C VAL A 582 8.29 -9.16 -9.28
N GLY A 583 9.36 -9.95 -9.41
CA GLY A 583 10.73 -9.52 -9.19
C GLY A 583 11.22 -9.77 -7.75
N SER A 584 12.53 -9.89 -7.60
CA SER A 584 13.18 -10.10 -6.29
C SER A 584 13.02 -8.89 -5.35
N ASP A 585 12.76 -7.72 -5.92
CA ASP A 585 12.48 -6.45 -5.26
C ASP A 585 10.98 -6.17 -5.07
N SER A 586 10.12 -7.15 -5.38
CA SER A 586 8.68 -7.04 -5.11
C SER A 586 8.39 -6.90 -3.62
N ARG A 587 7.28 -6.24 -3.28
CA ARG A 587 6.90 -6.01 -1.87
C ARG A 587 6.78 -7.32 -1.08
N LEU A 588 6.23 -8.36 -1.70
CA LEU A 588 6.08 -9.66 -1.04
C LEU A 588 7.45 -10.29 -0.75
N CYS A 589 8.42 -10.20 -1.68
CA CYS A 589 9.77 -10.70 -1.47
C CYS A 589 10.53 -9.93 -0.38
N LEU A 590 10.42 -8.59 -0.39
CA LEU A 590 11.01 -7.74 0.65
C LEU A 590 10.39 -8.02 2.03
N ALA A 591 9.09 -8.29 2.10
CA ALA A 591 8.41 -8.57 3.36
C ALA A 591 8.79 -9.93 3.96
N VAL A 592 8.95 -10.97 3.11
CA VAL A 592 9.37 -12.32 3.54
C VAL A 592 10.84 -12.34 3.96
N THR A 593 11.68 -11.52 3.34
CA THR A 593 13.10 -11.39 3.74
C THR A 593 13.30 -10.48 4.96
N GLY A 594 12.31 -9.65 5.27
CA GLY A 594 12.33 -8.70 6.39
C GLY A 594 11.92 -9.28 7.76
N PRO A 595 11.72 -8.40 8.75
CA PRO A 595 11.41 -8.78 10.13
C PRO A 595 10.16 -9.64 10.27
N ILE A 596 9.18 -9.49 9.39
CA ILE A 596 7.92 -10.25 9.43
C ILE A 596 8.16 -11.71 9.07
N GLY A 597 8.88 -11.97 7.97
CA GLY A 597 9.21 -13.34 7.58
C GLY A 597 10.00 -14.06 8.65
N LEU A 598 10.98 -13.37 9.26
CA LEU A 598 11.76 -13.90 10.39
C LEU A 598 10.89 -14.16 11.63
N ARG A 599 10.00 -13.23 11.98
CA ARG A 599 9.14 -13.32 13.17
C ARG A 599 8.22 -14.55 13.14
N TYR A 600 7.72 -14.91 11.96
CA TYR A 600 6.81 -16.04 11.80
C TYR A 600 7.48 -17.30 11.24
N GLY A 601 8.81 -17.34 11.09
CA GLY A 601 9.53 -18.55 10.67
C GLY A 601 9.39 -18.89 9.18
N PHE A 602 9.07 -17.90 8.33
CA PHE A 602 9.09 -18.04 6.88
C PHE A 602 10.52 -18.04 6.35
N ARG A 603 10.71 -18.71 5.20
CA ARG A 603 11.96 -18.65 4.46
C ARG A 603 11.75 -18.04 3.09
N PRO A 604 12.63 -17.16 2.62
CA PRO A 604 12.61 -16.71 1.25
C PRO A 604 12.73 -17.90 0.27
N HIS A 605 11.88 -17.91 -0.76
CA HIS A 605 12.08 -18.82 -1.89
C HIS A 605 13.29 -18.34 -2.72
N PRO A 606 14.18 -19.21 -3.24
CA PRO A 606 15.39 -18.78 -3.95
C PRO A 606 15.08 -17.98 -5.22
N SER A 607 13.95 -18.33 -5.85
CA SER A 607 13.44 -17.66 -7.05
C SER A 607 12.29 -16.71 -6.72
N CYS A 608 12.30 -16.07 -5.54
CA CYS A 608 11.23 -15.17 -5.12
C CYS A 608 10.90 -14.14 -6.22
N GLY A 609 9.62 -14.02 -6.57
CA GLY A 609 9.15 -13.09 -7.60
C GLY A 609 9.34 -13.55 -9.04
N SER A 610 9.82 -14.79 -9.27
CA SER A 610 9.98 -15.36 -10.62
C SER A 610 8.64 -15.57 -11.32
N THR A 611 8.59 -15.33 -12.63
CA THR A 611 7.38 -15.47 -13.46
C THR A 611 7.47 -16.66 -14.43
N SER A 612 8.44 -17.54 -14.23
CA SER A 612 8.74 -18.68 -15.11
C SER A 612 7.69 -19.79 -15.07
N LEU A 613 6.86 -19.85 -14.03
CA LEU A 613 5.84 -20.90 -13.85
C LEU A 613 4.48 -20.36 -14.28
N GLN A 614 3.98 -20.82 -15.43
CA GLN A 614 2.70 -20.38 -15.97
C GLN A 614 1.90 -21.55 -16.53
N THR A 615 0.57 -21.44 -16.43
CA THR A 615 -0.33 -22.40 -17.08
C THR A 615 -0.17 -22.31 -18.61
N PRO A 616 -0.35 -23.42 -19.34
CA PRO A 616 -0.23 -23.45 -20.79
C PRO A 616 -1.20 -22.48 -21.49
#